data_AF-A0A1J1ICK1-F1
#
_entry.id   AF-A0A1J1ICK1-F1
#
_cell.length_a   1.000
_cell.length_b   1.000
_cell.length_c   1.000
_cell.angle_alpha   90.00
_cell.angle_beta   90.00
_cell.angle_gamma   90.00
#
_symmetry.space_group_name_H-M   'P 1'
#
loop_
_entity.id
_entity.type
_entity.pdbx_description
1 polymer ?
#
loop_
_entity_poly.entity_id
_entity_poly.type
_entity_poly.pdbx_seq_one_letter_code
_entity_poly.pdbx_strand_id
1 'polypeptide(L)'
;MGCMILQNTVTLYAIVSFNFIIGYAFLVVTALQIFFPNLLGTVLIVAGDNYYNHLCNISWHMLSVSDQKSVLLLLVSAINPKKITAGLAVLQLQTFIEIYKSIY
;
A
#
# COMPACT_ATOMS: atom_id res chain seq x y z
N MET A 1 1.63 -3.38 11.11
CA MET A 1 2.04 -1.99 10.84
C MET A 1 2.34 -1.21 12.12
N GLY A 2 1.41 -1.13 13.09
CA GLY A 2 1.64 -0.39 14.34
C GLY A 2 2.94 -0.74 15.08
N CYS A 3 3.27 -2.04 15.19
CA CYS A 3 4.53 -2.49 15.80
C CYS A 3 5.79 -1.95 15.08
N MET A 4 5.79 -1.91 13.73
CA MET A 4 6.93 -1.40 12.95
C MET A 4 7.10 0.11 13.09
N ILE A 5 6.00 0.85 13.24
CA ILE A 5 6.02 2.29 13.50
C ILE A 5 6.60 2.57 14.89
N LEU A 6 6.13 1.84 15.91
CA LEU A 6 6.66 1.94 17.28
C LEU A 6 8.17 1.65 17.32
N GLN A 7 8.62 0.61 16.60
CA GLN A 7 10.04 0.28 16.50
C GLN A 7 10.86 1.45 15.94
N ASN A 8 10.39 2.11 14.88
CA ASN A 8 11.10 3.24 14.27
C ASN A 8 11.22 4.44 15.22
N THR A 9 10.15 4.77 15.95
CA THR A 9 10.17 5.85 16.96
C THR A 9 11.13 5.54 18.11
N VAL A 10 11.16 4.28 18.58
CA VAL A 10 12.09 3.85 19.66
C VAL A 10 13.55 3.93 19.20
N THR A 11 13.84 3.53 17.96
CA THR A 11 15.21 3.64 17.40
C THR A 11 15.65 5.11 17.28
N LEU A 12 14.78 6.01 16.82
CA LEU A 12 15.07 7.45 16.78
C LEU A 12 15.36 8.03 18.17
N TYR A 13 14.53 7.69 19.16
CA TYR A 13 14.74 8.12 20.54
C TYR A 13 16.09 7.63 21.09
N ALA A 14 16.46 6.37 20.83
CA ALA A 14 17.73 5.80 21.27
C ALA A 14 18.95 6.48 20.63
N ILE A 15 18.88 6.89 19.36
CA ILE A 15 19.96 7.63 18.69
C ILE A 15 20.18 8.98 19.37
N VAL A 16 19.09 9.72 19.65
CA VAL A 16 19.15 11.06 20.27
C VAL A 16 19.67 11.00 21.71
N SER A 17 19.24 10.01 22.51
CA SER A 17 19.65 9.92 23.92
C SER A 17 21.06 9.35 24.13
N PHE A 18 21.53 8.44 23.27
CA PHE A 18 22.77 7.69 23.51
C PHE A 18 23.88 7.90 22.45
N ASN A 19 23.68 8.77 21.45
CA ASN A 19 24.60 8.94 20.31
C ASN A 19 25.00 7.61 19.66
N PHE A 20 24.03 6.71 19.51
CA PHE A 20 24.28 5.35 19.06
C PHE A 20 24.51 5.31 17.54
N ILE A 21 25.77 5.36 17.10
CA ILE A 21 26.17 5.36 15.68
C ILE A 21 25.63 4.16 14.89
N ILE A 22 25.57 2.98 15.51
CA ILE A 22 25.01 1.77 14.89
C ILE A 22 23.48 1.91 14.69
N GLY A 23 22.83 2.80 15.45
CA GLY A 23 21.41 3.09 15.33
C GLY A 23 21.01 3.67 13.97
N TYR A 24 21.90 4.42 13.31
CA TYR A 24 21.65 4.93 11.96
C TYR A 24 21.45 3.80 10.93
N ALA A 25 22.24 2.72 11.03
CA ALA A 25 22.07 1.56 10.16
C ALA A 25 20.74 0.83 10.43
N PHE A 26 20.35 0.72 11.70
CA PHE A 26 19.06 0.15 12.10
C PHE A 26 17.87 0.96 11.55
N LEU A 27 17.96 2.28 11.57
CA LEU A 27 16.93 3.20 11.06
C LEU A 27 16.70 3.02 9.55
N VAL A 28 17.76 2.76 8.78
CA VAL A 28 17.64 2.49 7.33
C VAL A 28 16.93 1.15 7.08
N VAL A 29 17.25 0.12 7.87
CA VAL A 29 16.64 -1.21 7.72
C VAL A 29 15.14 -1.18 8.06
N THR A 30 14.77 -0.53 9.16
CA THR A 30 13.35 -0.39 9.56
C THR A 30 12.57 0.49 8.57
N ALA A 31 13.20 1.52 7.98
CA ALA A 31 12.60 2.30 6.90
C ALA A 31 12.23 1.44 5.69
N LEU A 32 13.16 0.58 5.25
CA LEU A 32 12.93 -0.34 4.13
C LEU A 32 11.81 -1.35 4.42
N GLN A 33 11.74 -1.87 5.64
CA GLN A 33 10.68 -2.78 6.06
C GLN A 33 9.28 -2.16 5.98
N ILE A 34 9.15 -0.85 6.21
CA ILE A 34 7.89 -0.11 6.05
C ILE A 34 7.65 0.25 4.59
N PHE A 35 8.71 0.52 3.82
CA PHE A 35 8.63 0.93 2.41
C PHE A 35 8.11 -0.19 1.48
N PHE A 36 8.69 -1.39 1.53
CA PHE A 36 8.30 -2.50 0.65
C PHE A 36 6.80 -2.86 0.68
N PRO A 37 6.16 -3.05 1.86
CA PRO A 37 4.74 -3.42 1.90
C PRO A 37 3.84 -2.25 1.47
N ASN A 38 4.22 -0.99 1.72
CA ASN A 38 3.48 0.17 1.20
C ASN A 38 3.62 0.33 -0.32
N LEU A 39 4.78 0.02 -0.88
CA LEU A 39 4.99 -0.02 -2.32
C LEU A 39 4.13 -1.11 -2.98
N LEU A 40 4.15 -2.33 -2.43
CA LEU A 40 3.33 -3.44 -2.91
C LEU A 40 1.83 -3.12 -2.82
N GLY A 41 1.38 -2.52 -1.72
CA GLY A 41 -0.01 -2.07 -1.57
C GLY A 41 -0.41 -1.02 -2.62
N THR A 42 0.50 -0.09 -2.94
CA THR A 42 0.27 0.94 -3.97
C THR A 42 0.20 0.33 -5.37
N VAL A 43 1.14 -0.55 -5.72
CA VAL A 43 1.14 -1.25 -7.02
C VAL A 43 -0.13 -2.08 -7.19
N LEU A 44 -0.60 -2.75 -6.13
CA LEU A 44 -1.83 -3.51 -6.18
C LEU A 44 -3.06 -2.63 -6.44
N ILE A 45 -3.12 -1.46 -5.80
CA ILE A 45 -4.23 -0.51 -5.99
C ILE A 45 -4.22 0.05 -7.42
N VAL A 46 -3.05 0.48 -7.92
CA VAL A 46 -2.91 1.00 -9.29
C VAL A 46 -3.22 -0.08 -10.34
N ALA A 47 -2.79 -1.33 -10.11
CA ALA A 47 -3.14 -2.44 -10.99
C ALA A 47 -4.66 -2.71 -10.99
N GLY A 48 -5.32 -2.60 -9.83
CA GLY A 48 -6.77 -2.69 -9.72
C GLY A 48 -7.51 -1.59 -10.49
N ASP A 49 -7.07 -0.33 -10.35
CA ASP A 49 -7.67 0.82 -11.05
C ASP A 49 -7.47 0.72 -12.57
N ASN A 50 -6.29 0.29 -13.03
CA ASN A 50 -6.04 0.04 -14.45
C ASN A 50 -6.94 -1.06 -15.00
N TYR A 51 -7.12 -2.15 -14.25
CA TYR A 51 -8.02 -3.23 -14.64
C TYR A 51 -9.46 -2.76 -14.76
N TYR A 52 -9.93 -1.95 -13.81
CA TYR A 52 -11.26 -1.31 -13.87
C TYR A 52 -11.42 -0.40 -15.09
N ASN A 53 -10.43 0.47 -15.37
CA ASN A 53 -10.47 1.35 -16.54
C ASN A 53 -10.50 0.58 -17.86
N HIS A 54 -9.72 -0.51 -17.97
CA HIS A 54 -9.76 -1.37 -19.15
C HIS A 54 -11.10 -2.08 -19.32
N LEU A 55 -11.71 -2.58 -18.23
CA LEU A 55 -13.05 -3.17 -18.27
C LEU A 55 -14.11 -2.14 -18.70
N CYS A 56 -14.06 -0.90 -18.19
CA CYS A 56 -14.97 0.16 -18.61
C CYS A 56 -14.80 0.57 -20.10
N ASN A 57 -13.59 0.46 -20.64
CA ASN A 57 -13.30 0.83 -22.04
C ASN A 57 -13.61 -0.29 -23.06
N ILE A 58 -13.91 -1.51 -22.61
CA ILE A 58 -14.41 -2.57 -23.48
C ILE A 58 -15.80 -2.15 -23.96
N SER A 59 -16.06 -2.23 -25.27
CA SER A 59 -17.39 -1.99 -25.83
C SER A 59 -18.32 -3.14 -25.46
N TRP A 60 -18.88 -3.10 -24.24
CA TRP A 60 -19.82 -4.08 -23.67
C TRP A 60 -20.98 -4.45 -24.62
N HIS A 61 -21.39 -3.49 -25.43
CA HIS A 61 -22.45 -3.64 -26.44
C HIS A 61 -22.11 -4.58 -27.59
N MET A 62 -20.83 -4.87 -27.85
CA MET A 62 -20.38 -5.78 -28.91
C MET A 62 -20.05 -7.19 -28.42
N LEU A 63 -20.09 -7.43 -27.10
CA LEU A 63 -19.77 -8.75 -26.52
C LEU A 63 -20.98 -9.69 -26.53
N SER A 64 -20.72 -10.99 -26.62
CA SER A 64 -21.73 -12.03 -26.48
C SER A 64 -22.35 -12.02 -25.07
N VAL A 65 -23.59 -12.48 -24.93
CA VAL A 65 -24.33 -12.49 -23.64
C VAL A 65 -23.62 -13.33 -22.56
N SER A 66 -22.83 -14.32 -22.98
CA SER A 66 -22.00 -15.15 -22.09
C SER A 66 -20.79 -14.35 -21.56
N ASP A 67 -20.15 -13.59 -22.43
CA ASP A 67 -18.97 -12.79 -22.06
C ASP A 67 -19.38 -11.58 -21.21
N GLN A 68 -20.53 -10.96 -21.48
CA GLN A 68 -21.07 -9.86 -20.66
C GLN A 68 -21.23 -10.25 -19.19
N LYS A 69 -21.69 -11.47 -18.89
CA LYS A 69 -21.80 -11.97 -17.50
C LYS A 69 -20.44 -12.12 -16.83
N SER A 70 -19.45 -12.61 -17.56
CA SER A 70 -18.07 -12.78 -17.06
C SER A 70 -17.41 -11.43 -16.78
N VAL A 71 -17.58 -10.46 -17.68
CA VAL A 71 -17.03 -9.11 -17.51
C VAL A 71 -17.76 -8.37 -16.36
N LEU A 72 -19.06 -8.59 -16.17
CA LEU A 72 -19.81 -8.05 -15.02
C LEU A 72 -19.30 -8.63 -13.68
N LEU A 73 -19.03 -9.94 -13.61
CA LEU A 73 -18.44 -10.59 -12.44
C LEU A 73 -17.04 -10.04 -12.11
N LEU A 74 -16.23 -9.81 -13.14
CA LEU A 74 -14.91 -9.19 -13.01
C LEU A 74 -15.00 -7.74 -12.57
N LEU A 75 -15.98 -6.98 -13.07
CA LEU A 75 -16.23 -5.60 -12.66
C LEU A 75 -16.67 -5.51 -11.19
N VAL A 76 -17.58 -6.39 -10.74
CA VAL A 76 -18.00 -6.46 -9.34
C VAL A 76 -16.83 -6.84 -8.41
N SER A 77 -15.92 -7.70 -8.88
CA SER A 77 -14.66 -7.99 -8.17
C SER A 77 -13.70 -6.78 -8.17
N ALA A 78 -13.64 -6.01 -9.24
CA ALA A 78 -12.76 -4.85 -9.38
C ALA A 78 -13.25 -3.62 -8.59
N ILE A 79 -14.57 -3.45 -8.43
CA ILE A 79 -15.20 -2.39 -7.60
C ILE A 79 -14.79 -2.51 -6.12
N ASN A 80 -14.42 -3.71 -5.69
CA ASN A 80 -13.74 -3.92 -4.43
C ASN A 80 -12.25 -4.11 -4.71
N PRO A 81 -11.49 -3.04 -5.04
CA PRO A 81 -10.06 -3.18 -5.16
C PRO A 81 -9.59 -3.81 -3.85
N LYS A 82 -8.90 -4.95 -3.94
CA LYS A 82 -8.33 -5.64 -2.79
C LYS A 82 -7.31 -4.72 -2.17
N LYS A 83 -7.78 -3.79 -1.34
CA LYS A 83 -6.96 -2.92 -0.53
C LYS A 83 -6.29 -3.83 0.48
N ILE A 84 -4.97 -3.94 0.41
CA ILE A 84 -4.23 -4.59 1.49
C ILE A 84 -4.31 -3.63 2.67
N THR A 85 -5.19 -3.94 3.61
CA THR A 85 -5.38 -3.18 4.85
C THR A 85 -4.56 -3.86 5.94
N ALA A 86 -3.69 -3.12 6.62
CA ALA A 86 -3.06 -3.59 7.86
C ALA A 86 -3.71 -2.89 9.05
N GLY A 87 -4.76 -3.52 9.59
CA GLY A 87 -5.63 -2.91 10.59
C GLY A 87 -6.61 -1.93 9.94
N LEU A 88 -6.66 -0.69 10.43
CA LEU A 88 -7.53 0.39 9.94
C LEU A 88 -6.91 1.23 8.79
N ALA A 89 -5.61 1.04 8.51
CA ALA A 89 -4.89 1.79 7.49
C ALA A 89 -4.72 0.97 6.21
N VAL A 90 -5.08 1.57 5.08
CA VAL A 90 -4.74 1.04 3.75
C VAL A 90 -3.24 1.18 3.57
N LEU A 91 -2.54 0.11 3.21
CA LEU A 91 -1.12 0.21 2.87
C LEU A 91 -0.97 0.96 1.55
N GLN A 92 -0.65 2.25 1.64
CA GLN A 92 -0.34 3.12 0.51
C GLN A 92 0.90 3.94 0.81
N LEU A 93 1.59 4.35 -0.26
CA LEU A 93 2.74 5.26 -0.17
C LEU A 93 2.38 6.57 0.55
N GLN A 94 1.11 7.00 0.46
CA GLN A 94 0.58 8.14 1.22
C GLN A 94 0.76 7.96 2.73
N THR A 95 0.46 6.79 3.26
CA THR A 95 0.57 6.45 4.69
C THR A 95 2.04 6.44 5.14
N PHE A 96 2.96 6.00 4.27
CA PHE A 96 4.40 6.12 4.54
C PHE A 96 4.82 7.59 4.71
N ILE A 97 4.38 8.46 3.79
CA ILE A 97 4.69 9.89 3.84
C ILE A 97 4.11 10.55 5.10
N GLU A 98 2.87 10.22 5.46
CA GLU A 98 2.22 10.74 6.67
C GLU A 98 2.96 10.32 7.95
N ILE A 99 3.38 9.06 8.03
CA ILE A 99 4.16 8.57 9.18
C ILE A 99 5.50 9.32 9.27
N TYR A 100 6.22 9.48 8.17
CA TYR A 100 7.50 10.20 8.17
C TYR A 100 7.35 11.70 8.43
N LYS A 101 6.26 12.32 7.97
CA LYS A 101 5.92 13.72 8.29
C LYS A 101 5.53 13.92 9.75
N SER A 102 4.95 12.91 10.41
CA SER A 102 4.61 12.98 11.84
C SER A 102 5.84 12.85 12.74
N ILE A 103 6.90 12.23 12.21
CA ILE A 103 8.17 12.01 12.91
C ILE A 103 9.11 13.23 12.82
N TYR A 104 8.98 14.07 11.78
CA TYR A 104 9.79 15.26 11.54
C TYR A 104 9.07 16.53 11.98
#